data_AF-A0A5P9PVC5-F1
#
_entry.id   AF-A0A5P9PVC5-F1
#
_cell.length_a   1.000
_cell.length_b   1.000
_cell.length_c   1.000
_cell.angle_alpha   90.00
_cell.angle_beta   90.00
_cell.angle_gamma   90.00
#
_symmetry.space_group_name_H-M   'P 1'
#
loop_
_entity.id
_entity.type
_entity.pdbx_description
1 polymer ?
#
loop_
_entity_poly.entity_id
_entity_poly.type
_entity_poly.pdbx_seq_one_letter_code
_entity_poly.pdbx_strand_id
1 'polypeptide(L)'
;MTAELTDGELTVLGLLVEQPRHGYDLERVIEERGVRAWTALGFSSIYYVLDKLAKRGLIEATGAPAKGKARVTFRATAAGRDLCAAATREALATLTPARARVLIAMANSPALPERDVTAGLTRRLAALRAQLTEVRAARSAQEPLPFAASAIFDHSEAMLRADVSWTENTLGALAKETAVDKYDIKKARKQLYSAPTKEFTVVEVPELPYLAIDGRGDPNTSAAYANALEALYSTAYTLKFAAKKDLGQDFVVGPLEGLWRADDPEVFLSRRKELWEWTMMLSLPPWVTGEMVRAAVEGVAKKKDLPALGDLGLRTLAEGTCVQILHIGSYDDETPTLDRLHHQYLPEHGLTFNGDHHEIYLSDARRTEPAKLKTILRQPVKPT
;
A
#
# COMPACT_ATOMS: atom_id res chain seq x y z
N MET A 1 3.72 -30.42 -47.09
CA MET A 1 3.41 -29.55 -45.93
C MET A 1 3.34 -28.13 -46.44
N THR A 2 2.14 -27.57 -46.62
CA THR A 2 1.97 -26.14 -46.87
C THR A 2 2.51 -25.40 -45.66
N ALA A 3 3.63 -24.68 -45.82
CA ALA A 3 4.25 -23.96 -44.71
C ALA A 3 3.24 -22.95 -44.13
N GLU A 4 2.98 -23.03 -42.84
CA GLU A 4 2.11 -22.10 -42.11
C GLU A 4 2.55 -20.65 -42.32
N LEU A 5 1.58 -19.74 -42.37
CA LEU A 5 1.86 -18.30 -42.39
C LEU A 5 2.16 -17.85 -40.96
N THR A 6 3.22 -17.06 -40.78
CA THR A 6 3.39 -16.33 -39.51
C THR A 6 2.33 -15.24 -39.37
N ASP A 7 2.08 -14.74 -38.15
CA ASP A 7 1.14 -13.63 -37.92
C ASP A 7 1.44 -12.42 -38.81
N GLY A 8 2.73 -12.11 -39.00
CA GLY A 8 3.18 -11.03 -39.87
C GLY A 8 2.90 -11.30 -41.35
N GLU A 9 3.13 -12.53 -41.82
CA GLU A 9 2.81 -12.95 -43.19
C GLU A 9 1.30 -12.92 -43.45
N LEU A 10 0.50 -13.44 -42.53
CA LEU A 10 -0.96 -13.46 -42.63
C LEU A 10 -1.53 -12.03 -42.65
N THR A 11 -1.02 -11.16 -41.78
CA THR A 11 -1.45 -9.75 -41.73
C THR A 11 -1.15 -9.02 -43.04
N VAL A 12 0.10 -9.10 -43.54
CA VAL A 12 0.48 -8.42 -44.80
C VAL A 12 -0.28 -9.01 -45.99
N LEU A 13 -0.42 -10.33 -46.06
CA LEU A 13 -1.17 -11.00 -47.12
C LEU A 13 -2.65 -10.59 -47.09
N GLY A 14 -3.27 -10.53 -45.91
CA GLY A 14 -4.65 -10.07 -45.74
C GLY A 14 -4.86 -8.64 -46.27
N LEU A 15 -3.96 -7.71 -45.96
CA LEU A 15 -4.01 -6.33 -46.48
C LEU A 15 -3.89 -6.26 -48.03
N LEU A 16 -3.20 -7.21 -48.64
CA LEU A 16 -3.06 -7.34 -50.09
C LEU A 16 -4.23 -8.10 -50.75
N VAL A 17 -4.93 -8.94 -49.98
CA VAL A 17 -6.19 -9.57 -50.37
C VAL A 17 -7.32 -8.55 -50.40
N GLU A 18 -7.36 -7.60 -49.47
CA GLU A 18 -8.30 -6.47 -49.50
C GLU A 18 -8.17 -5.67 -50.80
N GLN A 19 -6.93 -5.28 -51.15
CA GLN A 19 -6.62 -4.58 -52.39
C GLN A 19 -5.10 -4.61 -52.68
N PRO A 20 -4.68 -4.48 -53.95
CA PRO A 20 -3.27 -4.27 -54.30
C PRO A 20 -2.72 -2.99 -53.66
N ARG A 21 -1.48 -3.03 -53.13
CA ARG A 21 -0.85 -1.91 -52.42
C ARG A 21 0.64 -1.81 -52.73
N HIS A 22 1.20 -0.61 -52.62
CA HIS A 22 2.65 -0.42 -52.54
C HIS A 22 3.16 -0.71 -51.12
N GLY A 23 4.45 -1.00 -50.97
CA GLY A 23 5.07 -1.20 -49.65
C GLY A 23 4.87 -0.02 -48.69
N TYR A 24 4.90 1.22 -49.20
CA TYR A 24 4.64 2.42 -48.39
C TYR A 24 3.17 2.55 -47.97
N ASP A 25 2.22 2.13 -48.82
CA ASP A 25 0.80 2.16 -48.46
C ASP A 25 0.47 1.11 -47.40
N LEU A 26 1.16 -0.03 -47.41
CA LEU A 26 1.06 -1.04 -46.35
C LEU A 26 1.51 -0.47 -45.01
N GLU A 27 2.66 0.22 -44.98
CA GLU A 27 3.14 0.91 -43.77
C GLU A 27 2.11 1.91 -43.25
N ARG A 28 1.58 2.77 -44.14
CA ARG A 28 0.58 3.77 -43.77
C ARG A 28 -0.66 3.11 -43.15
N VAL A 29 -1.18 2.05 -43.75
CA VAL A 29 -2.37 1.34 -43.24
C VAL A 29 -2.09 0.61 -41.93
N ILE A 30 -0.90 0.03 -41.76
CA ILE A 30 -0.48 -0.62 -40.51
C ILE A 30 -0.46 0.39 -39.36
N GLU A 31 0.04 1.59 -39.62
CA GLU A 31 0.06 2.69 -38.65
C GLU A 31 -1.36 3.22 -38.38
N GLU A 32 -2.10 3.58 -39.42
CA GLU A 32 -3.46 4.14 -39.32
C GLU A 32 -4.42 3.20 -38.58
N ARG A 33 -4.34 1.88 -38.84
CA ARG A 33 -5.20 0.88 -38.20
C ARG A 33 -4.66 0.37 -36.86
N GLY A 34 -3.52 0.89 -36.38
CA GLY A 34 -2.92 0.47 -35.11
C GLY A 34 -2.55 -1.02 -35.08
N VAL A 35 -2.20 -1.61 -36.23
CA VAL A 35 -1.92 -3.05 -36.38
C VAL A 35 -0.81 -3.54 -35.45
N ARG A 36 0.12 -2.64 -35.11
CA ARG A 36 1.24 -2.89 -34.19
C ARG A 36 0.83 -3.10 -32.74
N ALA A 37 -0.38 -2.69 -32.37
CA ALA A 37 -0.90 -2.92 -31.02
C ALA A 37 -1.21 -4.41 -30.76
N TRP A 38 -1.45 -5.20 -31.82
CA TRP A 38 -1.85 -6.60 -31.73
C TRP A 38 -1.01 -7.55 -32.61
N THR A 39 0.02 -7.04 -33.29
CA THR A 39 1.02 -7.84 -34.03
C THR A 39 2.44 -7.37 -33.75
N ALA A 40 3.42 -8.27 -33.89
CA ALA A 40 4.84 -7.95 -33.78
C ALA A 40 5.47 -7.43 -35.11
N LEU A 41 4.70 -6.72 -35.94
CA LEU A 41 5.16 -6.21 -37.25
C LEU A 41 5.93 -4.88 -37.12
N GLY A 42 7.25 -4.95 -37.20
CA GLY A 42 8.11 -3.76 -37.31
C GLY A 42 8.19 -3.20 -38.73
N PHE A 43 8.54 -1.92 -38.88
CA PHE A 43 8.69 -1.25 -40.20
C PHE A 43 9.59 -2.03 -41.16
N SER A 44 10.79 -2.41 -40.71
CA SER A 44 11.77 -3.14 -41.52
C SER A 44 11.32 -4.56 -41.90
N SER A 45 10.31 -5.11 -41.21
CA SER A 45 9.82 -6.46 -41.46
C SER A 45 8.85 -6.53 -42.65
N ILE A 46 8.20 -5.43 -43.04
CA ILE A 46 7.19 -5.44 -44.12
C ILE A 46 7.81 -5.88 -45.44
N TYR A 47 8.93 -5.27 -45.84
CA TYR A 47 9.59 -5.62 -47.10
C TYR A 47 10.19 -7.03 -47.08
N TYR A 48 10.67 -7.48 -45.93
CA TYR A 48 11.12 -8.86 -45.76
C TYR A 48 9.96 -9.87 -45.94
N VAL A 49 8.80 -9.56 -45.34
CA VAL A 49 7.59 -10.38 -45.51
C VAL A 49 7.11 -10.37 -46.96
N LEU A 50 7.12 -9.23 -47.65
CA LEU A 50 6.77 -9.13 -49.06
C LEU A 50 7.67 -9.99 -49.94
N ASP A 51 9.00 -9.92 -49.76
CA ASP A 51 9.96 -10.77 -50.49
C ASP A 51 9.70 -12.26 -50.23
N LYS A 52 9.45 -12.65 -48.98
CA LYS A 52 9.16 -14.03 -48.61
C LYS A 52 7.85 -14.53 -49.22
N LEU A 53 6.79 -13.73 -49.19
CA LEU A 53 5.50 -14.05 -49.83
C LEU A 53 5.64 -14.15 -51.36
N ALA A 54 6.44 -13.29 -51.99
CA ALA A 54 6.69 -13.30 -53.43
C ALA A 54 7.47 -14.55 -53.86
N LYS A 55 8.54 -14.90 -53.14
CA LYS A 55 9.32 -16.14 -53.36
C LYS A 55 8.47 -17.41 -53.23
N ARG A 56 7.43 -17.37 -52.38
CA ARG A 56 6.45 -18.46 -52.21
C ARG A 56 5.34 -18.45 -53.26
N GLY A 57 5.32 -17.49 -54.19
CA GLY A 57 4.28 -17.36 -55.22
C GLY A 57 2.90 -16.94 -54.67
N LEU A 58 2.85 -16.41 -53.45
CA LEU A 58 1.59 -15.99 -52.80
C LEU A 58 1.19 -14.56 -53.18
N ILE A 59 2.16 -13.76 -53.63
CA ILE A 59 1.93 -12.43 -54.18
C ILE A 59 2.73 -12.26 -55.48
N GLU A 60 2.28 -11.34 -56.32
CA GLU A 60 2.95 -10.91 -57.55
C GLU A 60 3.19 -9.40 -57.53
N ALA A 61 4.32 -8.97 -58.10
CA ALA A 61 4.64 -7.56 -58.30
C ALA A 61 4.11 -7.12 -59.68
N THR A 62 3.30 -6.06 -59.71
CA THR A 62 2.77 -5.46 -60.94
C THR A 62 3.27 -4.02 -61.08
N GLY A 63 3.77 -3.67 -62.28
CA GLY A 63 4.26 -2.34 -62.64
C GLY A 63 5.50 -2.37 -63.57
N ALA A 64 5.45 -1.66 -64.70
CA ALA A 64 6.57 -1.51 -65.63
C ALA A 64 7.48 -0.33 -65.23
N PRO A 65 8.78 -0.35 -65.59
CA PRO A 65 9.67 0.79 -65.40
C PRO A 65 9.31 1.89 -66.42
N ALA A 66 8.41 2.81 -66.06
CA ALA A 66 8.24 4.07 -66.78
C ALA A 66 9.08 5.16 -66.11
N LYS A 67 9.77 5.98 -66.92
CA LYS A 67 10.71 7.05 -66.53
C LYS A 67 10.29 7.81 -65.26
N GLY A 68 10.87 7.43 -64.12
CA GLY A 68 10.60 7.95 -62.78
C GLY A 68 10.80 6.86 -61.72
N LYS A 69 10.79 7.21 -60.41
CA LYS A 69 10.77 6.22 -59.31
C LYS A 69 9.41 5.49 -59.30
N ALA A 70 9.17 4.61 -60.26
CA ALA A 70 7.97 3.79 -60.35
C ALA A 70 7.87 2.92 -59.08
N ARG A 71 6.76 3.05 -58.35
CA ARG A 71 6.50 2.29 -57.13
C ARG A 71 5.96 0.92 -57.51
N VAL A 72 6.60 -0.15 -57.03
CA VAL A 72 6.15 -1.54 -57.27
C VAL A 72 4.85 -1.78 -56.50
N THR A 73 3.79 -2.23 -57.17
CA THR A 73 2.53 -2.62 -56.54
C THR A 73 2.54 -4.12 -56.31
N PHE A 74 2.17 -4.57 -55.11
CA PHE A 74 2.01 -5.99 -54.80
C PHE A 74 0.53 -6.38 -54.84
N ARG A 75 0.24 -7.58 -55.33
CA ARG A 75 -1.10 -8.16 -55.43
C ARG A 75 -1.07 -9.62 -54.98
N ALA A 76 -2.09 -10.06 -54.24
CA ALA A 76 -2.23 -11.48 -53.88
C ALA A 76 -2.57 -12.35 -55.10
N THR A 77 -1.90 -13.49 -55.24
CA THR A 77 -2.23 -14.52 -56.25
C THR A 77 -3.47 -15.33 -55.83
N ALA A 78 -3.96 -16.24 -56.68
CA ALA A 78 -5.03 -17.16 -56.30
C ALA A 78 -4.59 -18.06 -55.12
N ALA A 79 -3.40 -18.64 -55.21
CA ALA A 79 -2.81 -19.42 -54.13
C ALA A 79 -2.62 -18.60 -52.84
N GLY A 80 -2.25 -17.32 -52.95
CA GLY A 80 -2.18 -16.40 -51.82
C GLY A 80 -3.53 -16.18 -51.13
N ARG A 81 -4.59 -15.96 -51.91
CA ARG A 81 -5.96 -15.81 -51.37
C ARG A 81 -6.43 -17.08 -50.65
N ASP A 82 -6.21 -18.25 -51.25
CA ASP A 82 -6.64 -19.53 -50.67
C ASP A 82 -5.91 -19.82 -49.36
N LEU A 83 -4.59 -19.60 -49.33
CA LEU A 83 -3.79 -19.79 -48.12
C LEU A 83 -4.13 -18.78 -47.03
N CYS A 84 -4.38 -17.51 -47.39
CA CYS A 84 -4.85 -16.50 -46.44
C CYS A 84 -6.19 -16.92 -45.81
N ALA A 85 -7.14 -17.42 -46.61
CA ALA A 85 -8.43 -17.86 -46.11
C ALA A 85 -8.31 -19.10 -45.19
N ALA A 86 -7.45 -20.06 -45.55
CA ALA A 86 -7.19 -21.25 -44.74
C ALA A 86 -6.57 -20.88 -43.38
N ALA A 87 -5.52 -20.04 -43.38
CA ALA A 87 -4.84 -19.60 -42.17
C ALA A 87 -5.75 -18.76 -41.26
N THR A 88 -6.58 -17.86 -41.83
CA THR A 88 -7.55 -17.10 -41.04
C THR A 88 -8.58 -18.02 -40.37
N ARG A 89 -9.06 -19.06 -41.08
CA ARG A 89 -10.01 -20.04 -40.51
C ARG A 89 -9.40 -20.80 -39.34
N GLU A 90 -8.14 -21.21 -39.48
CA GLU A 90 -7.39 -21.87 -38.42
C GLU A 90 -7.18 -20.97 -37.20
N ALA A 91 -6.78 -19.71 -37.41
CA ALA A 91 -6.59 -18.72 -36.35
C ALA A 91 -7.88 -18.41 -35.58
N LEU A 92 -9.04 -18.47 -36.25
CA LEU A 92 -10.34 -18.31 -35.60
C LEU A 92 -10.78 -19.54 -34.78
N ALA A 93 -10.36 -20.74 -35.18
CA ALA A 93 -10.78 -22.00 -34.54
C ALA A 93 -9.82 -22.47 -33.44
N THR A 94 -8.56 -22.02 -33.48
CA THR A 94 -7.50 -22.53 -32.61
C THR A 94 -7.25 -21.60 -31.44
N LEU A 95 -7.33 -22.13 -30.22
CA LEU A 95 -6.97 -21.38 -29.02
C LEU A 95 -5.45 -21.21 -28.94
N THR A 96 -4.98 -19.96 -29.05
CA THR A 96 -3.58 -19.58 -28.82
C THR A 96 -3.49 -18.78 -27.52
N PRO A 97 -2.99 -19.36 -26.40
CA PRO A 97 -2.95 -18.66 -25.13
C PRO A 97 -1.97 -17.47 -25.12
N ALA A 98 -2.47 -16.28 -24.75
CA ALA A 98 -1.62 -15.13 -24.46
C ALA A 98 -0.88 -15.35 -23.13
N ARG A 99 0.46 -15.46 -23.18
CA ARG A 99 1.30 -15.68 -21.98
C ARG A 99 1.84 -14.36 -21.45
N ALA A 100 1.21 -13.82 -20.41
CA ALA A 100 1.63 -12.57 -19.80
C ALA A 100 2.92 -12.74 -18.97
N ARG A 101 4.01 -12.07 -19.37
CA ARG A 101 5.32 -12.13 -18.68
C ARG A 101 5.27 -11.68 -17.21
N VAL A 102 4.28 -10.88 -16.84
CA VAL A 102 4.09 -10.45 -15.44
C VAL A 102 3.82 -11.62 -14.50
N LEU A 103 3.19 -12.70 -14.97
CA LEU A 103 2.95 -13.90 -14.15
C LEU A 103 4.27 -14.60 -13.79
N ILE A 104 5.22 -14.63 -14.73
CA ILE A 104 6.58 -15.13 -14.48
C ILE A 104 7.29 -14.22 -13.47
N ALA A 105 7.14 -12.90 -13.59
CA ALA A 105 7.71 -11.96 -12.64
C ALA A 105 7.15 -12.16 -11.22
N MET A 106 5.83 -12.40 -11.09
CA MET A 106 5.21 -12.71 -9.79
C MET A 106 5.70 -14.03 -9.21
N ALA A 107 5.87 -15.08 -10.03
CA ALA A 107 6.41 -16.36 -9.56
C ALA A 107 7.85 -16.23 -9.00
N ASN A 108 8.59 -15.22 -9.46
CA ASN A 108 9.96 -14.95 -9.04
C ASN A 108 10.07 -13.72 -8.11
N SER A 109 8.95 -13.16 -7.63
CA SER A 109 8.95 -11.97 -6.77
C SER A 109 9.70 -12.15 -5.45
N PRO A 110 9.80 -13.36 -4.83
CA PRO A 110 10.60 -13.53 -3.62
C PRO A 110 12.09 -13.23 -3.79
N ALA A 111 12.59 -13.16 -5.03
CA ALA A 111 13.97 -12.76 -5.33
C ALA A 111 14.21 -11.24 -5.23
N LEU A 112 13.17 -10.44 -4.96
CA LEU A 112 13.23 -8.98 -4.92
C LEU A 112 12.72 -8.44 -3.58
N PRO A 113 13.24 -7.30 -3.10
CA PRO A 113 12.61 -6.53 -2.06
C PRO A 113 11.16 -6.17 -2.44
N GLU A 114 10.23 -6.24 -1.48
CA GLU A 114 8.80 -5.94 -1.71
C GLU A 114 8.57 -4.53 -2.31
N ARG A 115 9.38 -3.55 -1.90
CA ARG A 115 9.36 -2.19 -2.45
C ARG A 115 9.62 -2.16 -3.96
N ASP A 116 10.46 -3.06 -4.47
CA ASP A 116 10.84 -3.10 -5.88
C ASP A 116 9.75 -3.78 -6.71
N VAL A 117 9.11 -4.81 -6.13
CA VAL A 117 7.91 -5.45 -6.71
C VAL A 117 6.78 -4.43 -6.85
N THR A 118 6.48 -3.70 -5.77
CA THR A 118 5.45 -2.65 -5.75
C THR A 118 5.75 -1.54 -6.76
N ALA A 119 7.00 -1.06 -6.81
CA ALA A 119 7.41 -0.04 -7.77
C ALA A 119 7.30 -0.53 -9.22
N GLY A 120 7.66 -1.79 -9.49
CA GLY A 120 7.53 -2.42 -10.81
C GLY A 120 6.08 -2.51 -11.28
N LEU A 121 5.19 -3.03 -10.44
CA LEU A 121 3.75 -3.12 -10.73
C LEU A 121 3.11 -1.73 -10.90
N THR A 122 3.55 -0.73 -10.13
CA THR A 122 3.07 0.66 -10.28
C THR A 122 3.45 1.24 -11.64
N ARG A 123 4.71 1.06 -12.08
CA ARG A 123 5.13 1.50 -13.43
C ARG A 123 4.35 0.77 -14.52
N ARG A 124 4.13 -0.54 -14.35
CA ARG A 124 3.32 -1.34 -15.28
C ARG A 124 1.89 -0.82 -15.38
N LEU A 125 1.24 -0.53 -14.25
CA LEU A 125 -0.13 0.00 -14.23
C LEU A 125 -0.24 1.32 -14.99
N ALA A 126 0.72 2.23 -14.81
CA ALA A 126 0.76 3.48 -15.55
C ALA A 126 0.87 3.25 -17.07
N ALA A 127 1.77 2.34 -17.49
CA ALA A 127 1.94 2.00 -18.91
C ALA A 127 0.67 1.37 -19.51
N LEU A 128 0.01 0.45 -18.80
CA LEU A 128 -1.26 -0.14 -19.25
C LEU A 128 -2.37 0.89 -19.44
N ARG A 129 -2.51 1.84 -18.51
CA ARG A 129 -3.52 2.91 -18.59
C ARG A 129 -3.23 3.86 -19.75
N ALA A 130 -1.96 4.15 -20.01
CA ALA A 130 -1.54 4.93 -21.18
C ALA A 130 -1.93 4.18 -22.48
N GLN A 131 -1.57 2.90 -22.59
CA GLN A 131 -1.88 2.08 -23.76
C GLN A 131 -3.40 1.94 -23.98
N LEU A 132 -4.19 1.77 -22.92
CA LEU A 132 -5.65 1.74 -23.01
C LEU A 132 -6.22 3.06 -23.56
N THR A 133 -5.62 4.19 -23.16
CA THR A 133 -6.01 5.51 -23.66
C THR A 133 -5.68 5.65 -25.14
N GLU A 134 -4.49 5.21 -25.56
CA GLU A 134 -4.06 5.22 -26.97
C GLU A 134 -4.97 4.36 -27.85
N VAL A 135 -5.30 3.14 -27.42
CA VAL A 135 -6.20 2.23 -28.16
C VAL A 135 -7.60 2.85 -28.33
N ARG A 136 -8.14 3.47 -27.28
CA ARG A 136 -9.44 4.16 -27.34
C ARG A 136 -9.41 5.37 -28.28
N ALA A 137 -8.34 6.16 -28.23
CA ALA A 137 -8.16 7.29 -29.15
C ALA A 137 -8.05 6.83 -30.60
N ALA A 138 -7.29 5.76 -30.87
CA ALA A 138 -7.14 5.18 -32.19
C ALA A 138 -8.46 4.64 -32.75
N ARG A 139 -9.29 3.99 -31.91
CA ARG A 139 -10.65 3.57 -32.27
C ARG A 139 -11.50 4.77 -32.68
N SER A 140 -11.57 5.78 -31.81
CA SER A 140 -12.40 6.97 -32.03
C SER A 140 -12.01 7.73 -33.30
N ALA A 141 -10.71 7.82 -33.62
CA ALA A 141 -10.23 8.48 -34.82
C ALA A 141 -10.61 7.78 -36.14
N GLN A 142 -11.01 6.51 -36.08
CA GLN A 142 -11.34 5.69 -37.25
C GLN A 142 -12.85 5.43 -37.41
N GLU A 143 -13.69 5.98 -36.54
CA GLU A 143 -15.14 5.78 -36.64
C GLU A 143 -15.75 6.48 -37.87
N PRO A 144 -16.74 5.86 -38.54
CA PRO A 144 -17.34 4.55 -38.25
C PRO A 144 -16.49 3.38 -38.76
N LEU A 145 -16.40 2.31 -37.96
CA LEU A 145 -15.62 1.10 -38.26
C LEU A 145 -16.52 -0.08 -38.70
N PRO A 146 -16.06 -0.91 -39.66
CA PRO A 146 -16.68 -2.20 -39.92
C PRO A 146 -16.64 -3.11 -38.68
N PHE A 147 -17.60 -4.04 -38.56
CA PHE A 147 -17.71 -4.94 -37.40
C PHE A 147 -16.38 -5.65 -37.03
N ALA A 148 -15.67 -6.20 -38.02
CA ALA A 148 -14.41 -6.90 -37.77
C ALA A 148 -13.32 -5.98 -37.18
N ALA A 149 -13.25 -4.71 -37.61
CA ALA A 149 -12.31 -3.76 -37.05
C ALA A 149 -12.70 -3.35 -35.62
N SER A 150 -14.00 -3.13 -35.37
CA SER A 150 -14.52 -2.88 -34.01
C SER A 150 -14.21 -4.04 -33.06
N ALA A 151 -14.37 -5.29 -33.51
CA ALA A 151 -14.08 -6.47 -32.71
C ALA A 151 -12.60 -6.58 -32.28
N ILE A 152 -11.66 -6.12 -33.11
CA ILE A 152 -10.23 -6.05 -32.76
C ILE A 152 -10.01 -5.05 -31.62
N PHE A 153 -10.62 -3.87 -31.70
CA PHE A 153 -10.56 -2.87 -30.63
C PHE A 153 -11.23 -3.36 -29.35
N ASP A 154 -12.41 -3.98 -29.45
CA ASP A 154 -13.15 -4.52 -28.30
C ASP A 154 -12.33 -5.56 -27.54
N HIS A 155 -11.69 -6.50 -28.26
CA HIS A 155 -10.81 -7.50 -27.66
C HIS A 155 -9.59 -6.85 -26.99
N SER A 156 -8.92 -5.93 -27.68
CA SER A 156 -7.72 -5.25 -27.17
C SER A 156 -8.03 -4.45 -25.90
N GLU A 157 -9.14 -3.72 -25.90
CA GLU A 157 -9.61 -2.96 -24.73
C GLU A 157 -10.00 -3.88 -23.57
N ALA A 158 -10.72 -4.98 -23.84
CA ALA A 158 -11.10 -5.94 -22.81
C ALA A 158 -9.88 -6.54 -22.10
N MET A 159 -8.85 -6.93 -22.86
CA MET A 159 -7.62 -7.48 -22.31
C MET A 159 -6.84 -6.45 -21.50
N LEU A 160 -6.68 -5.22 -22.01
CA LEU A 160 -6.01 -4.14 -21.28
C LEU A 160 -6.74 -3.78 -19.97
N ARG A 161 -8.08 -3.73 -19.99
CA ARG A 161 -8.88 -3.49 -18.79
C ARG A 161 -8.73 -4.60 -17.75
N ALA A 162 -8.72 -5.85 -18.18
CA ALA A 162 -8.50 -6.99 -17.29
C ALA A 162 -7.11 -6.89 -16.63
N ASP A 163 -6.09 -6.54 -17.41
CA ASP A 163 -4.71 -6.36 -16.95
C ASP A 163 -4.54 -5.18 -15.99
N VAL A 164 -5.21 -4.05 -16.25
CA VAL A 164 -5.29 -2.90 -15.34
C VAL A 164 -5.90 -3.33 -14.02
N SER A 165 -7.08 -3.95 -14.06
CA SER A 165 -7.80 -4.38 -12.85
C SER A 165 -7.00 -5.38 -12.03
N TRP A 166 -6.38 -6.38 -12.67
CA TRP A 166 -5.52 -7.34 -11.99
C TRP A 166 -4.33 -6.65 -11.30
N THR A 167 -3.68 -5.70 -11.97
CA THR A 167 -2.52 -4.99 -11.41
C THR A 167 -2.91 -4.11 -10.22
N GLU A 168 -4.04 -3.41 -10.29
CA GLU A 168 -4.59 -2.61 -9.19
C GLU A 168 -4.91 -3.47 -7.97
N ASN A 169 -5.62 -4.58 -8.19
CA ASN A 169 -5.99 -5.51 -7.12
C ASN A 169 -4.75 -6.12 -6.45
N THR A 170 -3.75 -6.49 -7.24
CA THR A 170 -2.49 -7.06 -6.72
C THR A 170 -1.72 -6.03 -5.89
N LEU A 171 -1.59 -4.79 -6.36
CA LEU A 171 -0.99 -3.70 -5.59
C LEU A 171 -1.74 -3.45 -4.28
N GLY A 172 -3.07 -3.48 -4.31
CA GLY A 172 -3.91 -3.34 -3.12
C GLY A 172 -3.75 -4.47 -2.12
N ALA A 173 -3.55 -5.71 -2.60
CA ALA A 173 -3.30 -6.87 -1.76
C ALA A 173 -1.91 -6.79 -1.09
N LEU A 174 -0.87 -6.48 -1.84
CA LEU A 174 0.49 -6.31 -1.31
C LEU A 174 0.52 -5.25 -0.20
N ALA A 175 -0.10 -4.09 -0.42
CA ALA A 175 -0.15 -3.03 0.58
C ALA A 175 -0.86 -3.44 1.88
N LYS A 176 -1.84 -4.36 1.80
CA LYS A 176 -2.52 -4.92 2.98
C LYS A 176 -1.63 -5.92 3.71
N GLU A 177 -0.93 -6.78 2.98
CA GLU A 177 0.02 -7.75 3.54
C GLU A 177 1.13 -7.04 4.33
N THR A 178 1.77 -6.02 3.75
CA THR A 178 2.74 -5.19 4.48
C THR A 178 2.16 -4.54 5.74
N ALA A 179 0.85 -4.24 5.74
CA ALA A 179 0.16 -3.65 6.88
C ALA A 179 -0.15 -4.66 7.99
N VAL A 180 -0.20 -5.94 7.66
CA VAL A 180 -0.34 -7.05 8.62
C VAL A 180 1.01 -7.36 9.27
N ASP A 181 2.12 -7.20 8.55
CA ASP A 181 3.49 -7.44 9.08
C ASP A 181 3.99 -6.38 10.07
N LYS A 182 3.25 -5.29 10.28
CA LYS A 182 3.59 -4.25 11.25
C LYS A 182 3.03 -4.63 12.61
N TYR A 183 3.86 -4.63 13.65
CA TYR A 183 3.33 -4.78 15.01
C TYR A 183 2.55 -3.55 15.42
N ASP A 184 1.32 -3.77 15.85
CA ASP A 184 0.42 -2.74 16.36
C ASP A 184 -0.03 -3.20 17.74
N ILE A 185 0.40 -2.48 18.78
CA ILE A 185 0.12 -2.82 20.17
C ILE A 185 -1.39 -2.93 20.43
N LYS A 186 -2.22 -2.10 19.78
CA LYS A 186 -3.67 -2.14 19.93
C LYS A 186 -4.29 -3.39 19.31
N LYS A 187 -3.66 -3.96 18.27
CA LYS A 187 -4.09 -5.25 17.69
C LYS A 187 -3.55 -6.42 18.50
N ALA A 188 -2.28 -6.38 18.87
CA ALA A 188 -1.61 -7.44 19.63
C ALA A 188 -2.23 -7.63 21.02
N ARG A 189 -2.69 -6.55 21.65
CA ARG A 189 -3.26 -6.53 23.00
C ARG A 189 -4.63 -5.87 23.04
N LYS A 190 -5.52 -6.22 22.11
CA LYS A 190 -6.85 -5.59 21.94
C LYS A 190 -7.63 -5.36 23.24
N GLN A 191 -7.64 -6.33 24.14
CA GLN A 191 -8.31 -6.24 25.44
C GLN A 191 -7.80 -5.10 26.35
N LEU A 192 -6.54 -4.67 26.20
CA LEU A 192 -5.96 -3.55 26.94
C LEU A 192 -6.30 -2.18 26.31
N TYR A 193 -6.71 -2.16 25.03
CA TYR A 193 -6.94 -0.93 24.27
C TYR A 193 -8.40 -0.79 23.78
N SER A 194 -9.31 -1.59 24.32
CA SER A 194 -10.72 -1.66 23.90
C SER A 194 -11.66 -1.89 25.08
N ALA A 195 -11.63 -0.99 26.08
CA ALA A 195 -12.54 -1.02 27.22
C ALA A 195 -13.97 -0.55 26.82
N PRO A 196 -15.03 -1.07 27.47
CA PRO A 196 -16.39 -0.55 27.32
C PRO A 196 -16.54 0.82 28.00
N THR A 197 -17.58 1.58 27.62
CA THR A 197 -17.80 2.94 28.13
C THR A 197 -18.71 3.02 29.36
N LYS A 198 -19.47 1.95 29.65
CA LYS A 198 -20.50 1.96 30.71
C LYS A 198 -20.08 1.19 31.96
N GLU A 199 -19.37 0.10 31.77
CA GLU A 199 -19.03 -0.87 32.81
C GLU A 199 -17.51 -0.93 33.01
N PHE A 200 -17.09 -1.20 34.24
CA PHE A 200 -15.70 -1.48 34.53
C PHE A 200 -15.36 -2.91 34.13
N THR A 201 -14.15 -3.11 33.64
CA THR A 201 -13.65 -4.42 33.23
C THR A 201 -12.34 -4.72 33.94
N VAL A 202 -12.26 -5.91 34.54
CA VAL A 202 -11.00 -6.44 35.07
C VAL A 202 -10.17 -6.98 33.92
N VAL A 203 -8.90 -6.60 33.87
CA VAL A 203 -7.93 -7.06 32.86
C VAL A 203 -6.62 -7.45 33.53
N GLU A 204 -5.97 -8.46 32.95
CA GLU A 204 -4.60 -8.83 33.32
C GLU A 204 -3.62 -8.16 32.36
N VAL A 205 -2.82 -7.24 32.90
CA VAL A 205 -1.79 -6.51 32.16
C VAL A 205 -0.46 -7.23 32.34
N PRO A 206 0.06 -7.88 31.29
CA PRO A 206 1.37 -8.51 31.37
C PRO A 206 2.47 -7.46 31.47
N GLU A 207 3.64 -7.89 31.88
CA GLU A 207 4.84 -7.07 31.84
C GLU A 207 5.10 -6.55 30.41
N LEU A 208 5.19 -5.22 30.28
CA LEU A 208 5.30 -4.52 28.99
C LEU A 208 6.51 -3.56 28.99
N PRO A 209 7.28 -3.52 27.89
CA PRO A 209 8.34 -2.54 27.73
C PRO A 209 7.77 -1.21 27.21
N TYR A 210 8.33 -0.13 27.72
CA TYR A 210 7.92 1.24 27.45
C TYR A 210 9.14 2.11 27.19
N LEU A 211 9.02 3.01 26.22
CA LEU A 211 9.81 4.22 26.20
C LEU A 211 9.17 5.17 27.20
N ALA A 212 9.89 5.64 28.20
CA ALA A 212 9.29 6.38 29.30
C ALA A 212 10.17 7.52 29.79
N ILE A 213 9.51 8.53 30.35
CA ILE A 213 10.13 9.70 30.95
C ILE A 213 9.30 10.19 32.14
N ASP A 214 9.97 10.51 33.24
CA ASP A 214 9.33 11.10 34.41
C ASP A 214 9.26 12.61 34.31
N GLY A 215 8.28 13.18 34.99
CA GLY A 215 8.18 14.61 35.18
C GLY A 215 7.22 14.97 36.30
N ARG A 216 7.08 16.27 36.50
CA ARG A 216 6.23 16.85 37.53
C ARG A 216 5.61 18.16 37.04
N GLY A 217 4.42 18.46 37.55
CA GLY A 217 3.72 19.70 37.33
C GLY A 217 2.58 19.57 36.33
N ASP A 218 1.83 20.66 36.18
CA ASP A 218 0.58 20.68 35.43
C ASP A 218 0.81 20.38 33.94
N PRO A 219 0.19 19.33 33.38
CA PRO A 219 0.35 18.96 31.98
C PRO A 219 -0.19 20.02 31.00
N ASN A 220 -1.04 20.93 31.46
CA ASN A 220 -1.64 21.96 30.60
C ASN A 220 -0.76 23.19 30.42
N THR A 221 0.18 23.43 31.35
CA THR A 221 0.93 24.69 31.42
C THR A 221 2.43 24.51 31.54
N SER A 222 2.91 23.33 31.97
CA SER A 222 4.34 23.10 32.20
C SER A 222 5.13 22.89 30.90
N ALA A 223 6.22 23.63 30.77
CA ALA A 223 7.20 23.40 29.71
C ALA A 223 7.85 22.00 29.83
N ALA A 224 7.98 21.49 31.06
CA ALA A 224 8.50 20.15 31.33
C ALA A 224 7.67 19.07 30.61
N TYR A 225 6.34 19.14 30.67
CA TYR A 225 5.46 18.20 29.99
C TYR A 225 5.61 18.29 28.46
N ALA A 226 5.59 19.49 27.90
CA ALA A 226 5.77 19.69 26.45
C ALA A 226 7.13 19.15 25.96
N ASN A 227 8.20 19.43 26.70
CA ASN A 227 9.55 18.95 26.39
C ASN A 227 9.65 17.42 26.47
N ALA A 228 9.01 16.81 27.46
CA ALA A 228 8.96 15.36 27.61
C ALA A 228 8.26 14.69 26.42
N LEU A 229 7.09 15.21 26.01
CA LEU A 229 6.35 14.69 24.85
C LEU A 229 7.16 14.84 23.55
N GLU A 230 7.84 15.97 23.34
CA GLU A 230 8.68 16.15 22.16
C GLU A 230 9.83 15.13 22.13
N ALA A 231 10.51 14.92 23.26
CA ALA A 231 11.59 13.93 23.38
C ALA A 231 11.09 12.50 23.14
N LEU A 232 9.94 12.16 23.72
CA LEU A 232 9.30 10.84 23.63
C LEU A 232 8.94 10.50 22.18
N TYR A 233 8.22 11.38 21.48
CA TYR A 233 7.85 11.14 20.08
C TYR A 233 9.06 11.18 19.15
N SER A 234 9.99 12.12 19.33
CA SER A 234 11.20 12.21 18.50
C SER A 234 12.03 10.91 18.57
N THR A 235 12.15 10.35 19.78
CA THR A 235 12.88 9.09 20.01
C THR A 235 12.09 7.89 19.50
N ALA A 236 10.78 7.80 19.76
CA ALA A 236 9.95 6.69 19.30
C ALA A 236 9.94 6.56 17.76
N TYR A 237 9.85 7.67 17.03
CA TYR A 237 9.92 7.64 15.57
C TYR A 237 11.32 7.28 15.06
N THR A 238 12.38 7.80 15.69
CA THR A 238 13.76 7.43 15.35
C THR A 238 13.99 5.93 15.53
N LEU A 239 13.51 5.38 16.65
CA LEU A 239 13.55 3.96 16.96
C LEU A 239 12.75 3.11 15.96
N LYS A 240 11.52 3.52 15.62
CA LYS A 240 10.69 2.86 14.60
C LYS A 240 11.41 2.74 13.25
N PHE A 241 12.02 3.83 12.79
CA PHE A 241 12.72 3.81 11.50
C PHE A 241 14.02 2.99 11.55
N ALA A 242 14.73 3.01 12.68
CA ALA A 242 15.90 2.15 12.89
C ALA A 242 15.51 0.66 12.89
N ALA A 243 14.48 0.27 13.66
CA ALA A 243 14.00 -1.12 13.70
C ALA A 243 13.59 -1.63 12.31
N LYS A 244 12.85 -0.82 11.55
CA LYS A 244 12.46 -1.17 10.18
C LYS A 244 13.67 -1.35 9.25
N LYS A 245 14.66 -0.47 9.37
CA LYS A 245 15.84 -0.47 8.50
C LYS A 245 16.80 -1.60 8.84
N ASP A 246 17.08 -1.78 10.12
CA ASP A 246 18.19 -2.62 10.60
C ASP A 246 17.73 -4.05 10.91
N LEU A 247 16.48 -4.25 11.32
CA LEU A 247 15.91 -5.56 11.68
C LEU A 247 14.82 -6.05 10.71
N GLY A 248 14.39 -5.21 9.76
CA GLY A 248 13.24 -5.51 8.90
C GLY A 248 11.90 -5.55 9.65
N GLN A 249 11.86 -5.13 10.92
CA GLN A 249 10.67 -5.18 11.77
C GLN A 249 10.07 -3.78 11.92
N ASP A 250 8.86 -3.60 11.39
CA ASP A 250 8.12 -2.33 11.50
C ASP A 250 7.06 -2.42 12.62
N PHE A 251 6.79 -1.29 13.28
CA PHE A 251 5.74 -1.21 14.30
C PHE A 251 5.05 0.15 14.33
N VAL A 252 3.78 0.19 14.70
CA VAL A 252 3.01 1.42 14.88
C VAL A 252 3.36 2.00 16.25
N VAL A 253 3.71 3.30 16.29
CA VAL A 253 3.86 4.01 17.58
C VAL A 253 2.51 4.01 18.28
N GLY A 254 2.47 3.49 19.51
CA GLY A 254 1.26 3.33 20.29
C GLY A 254 0.62 4.67 20.69
N PRO A 255 -0.58 4.63 21.31
CA PRO A 255 -1.14 5.80 21.98
C PRO A 255 -0.18 6.29 23.07
N LEU A 256 -0.25 7.59 23.39
CA LEU A 256 0.42 8.11 24.58
C LEU A 256 -0.25 7.47 25.82
N GLU A 257 0.58 7.07 26.77
CA GLU A 257 0.17 6.50 28.04
C GLU A 257 0.79 7.34 29.16
N GLY A 258 0.05 7.53 30.25
CA GLY A 258 0.44 8.37 31.38
C GLY A 258 0.18 7.68 32.70
N LEU A 259 1.20 7.54 33.54
CA LEU A 259 1.04 7.19 34.95
C LEU A 259 0.96 8.47 35.76
N TRP A 260 0.01 8.54 36.69
CA TRP A 260 -0.29 9.71 37.51
C TRP A 260 -0.27 9.33 38.98
N ARG A 261 0.50 10.10 39.77
CA ARG A 261 0.64 9.92 41.21
C ARG A 261 0.82 11.25 41.94
N ALA A 262 0.47 11.25 43.21
CA ALA A 262 0.70 12.34 44.15
C ALA A 262 0.91 11.75 45.54
N ASP A 263 1.75 12.41 46.35
CA ASP A 263 2.02 12.00 47.73
C ASP A 263 0.76 12.02 48.62
N ASP A 264 -0.16 12.95 48.32
CA ASP A 264 -1.44 13.11 48.99
C ASP A 264 -2.58 12.90 47.99
N PRO A 265 -3.40 11.84 48.15
CA PRO A 265 -4.55 11.58 47.27
C PRO A 265 -5.56 12.73 47.20
N GLU A 266 -5.66 13.60 48.23
CA GLU A 266 -6.53 14.79 48.20
C GLU A 266 -6.14 15.79 47.11
N VAL A 267 -4.90 15.74 46.60
CA VAL A 267 -4.40 16.59 45.51
C VAL A 267 -5.18 16.39 44.21
N PHE A 268 -5.67 15.17 43.95
CA PHE A 268 -6.50 14.88 42.78
C PHE A 268 -7.92 15.46 42.93
N LEU A 269 -8.46 15.45 44.15
CA LEU A 269 -9.77 16.03 44.47
C LEU A 269 -9.73 17.56 44.44
N SER A 270 -8.66 18.17 44.96
CA SER A 270 -8.47 19.62 44.98
C SER A 270 -7.95 20.19 43.64
N ARG A 271 -7.69 19.32 42.64
CA ARG A 271 -7.16 19.66 41.30
C ARG A 271 -5.89 20.53 41.34
N ARG A 272 -5.02 20.30 42.32
CA ARG A 272 -3.72 20.98 42.44
C ARG A 272 -2.72 20.33 41.49
N LYS A 273 -2.94 20.52 40.18
CA LYS A 273 -2.20 19.87 39.08
C LYS A 273 -0.70 20.15 39.11
N GLU A 274 -0.28 21.23 39.77
CA GLU A 274 1.13 21.59 39.99
C GLU A 274 1.90 20.63 40.90
N LEU A 275 1.20 19.83 41.71
CA LEU A 275 1.78 18.83 42.59
C LEU A 275 1.79 17.43 41.99
N TRP A 276 1.29 17.26 40.76
CA TRP A 276 1.22 15.95 40.12
C TRP A 276 2.58 15.50 39.66
N GLU A 277 2.92 14.25 39.97
CA GLU A 277 4.05 13.55 39.39
C GLU A 277 3.52 12.56 38.35
N TRP A 278 4.24 12.47 37.23
CA TRP A 278 3.80 11.66 36.12
C TRP A 278 4.94 10.94 35.43
N THR A 279 4.63 9.79 34.83
CA THR A 279 5.48 9.13 33.84
C THR A 279 4.74 9.10 32.52
N MET A 280 5.27 9.81 31.52
CA MET A 280 4.75 9.71 30.16
C MET A 280 5.46 8.60 29.41
N MET A 281 4.70 7.76 28.71
CA MET A 281 5.24 6.56 28.10
C MET A 281 4.57 6.18 26.78
N LEU A 282 5.32 5.43 25.97
CA LEU A 282 4.86 4.81 24.73
C LEU A 282 5.25 3.34 24.76
N SER A 283 4.26 2.44 24.61
CA SER A 283 4.52 1.00 24.57
C SER A 283 5.42 0.63 23.40
N LEU A 284 6.41 -0.23 23.67
CA LEU A 284 7.36 -0.73 22.70
C LEU A 284 7.07 -2.20 22.35
N PRO A 285 7.44 -2.66 21.14
CA PRO A 285 7.44 -4.08 20.83
C PRO A 285 8.41 -4.87 21.72
N PRO A 286 8.15 -6.16 22.00
CA PRO A 286 8.96 -6.98 22.90
C PRO A 286 10.39 -7.25 22.43
N TRP A 287 10.69 -7.05 21.14
CA TRP A 287 12.03 -7.20 20.59
C TRP A 287 12.89 -5.94 20.70
N VAL A 288 12.32 -4.80 21.13
CA VAL A 288 13.09 -3.58 21.32
C VAL A 288 13.94 -3.70 22.58
N THR A 289 15.25 -3.50 22.43
CA THR A 289 16.21 -3.58 23.54
C THR A 289 16.62 -2.20 24.05
N GLY A 290 17.20 -2.15 25.25
CA GLY A 290 17.74 -0.91 25.82
C GLY A 290 18.86 -0.30 24.98
N GLU A 291 19.60 -1.13 24.22
CA GLU A 291 20.64 -0.64 23.30
C GLU A 291 20.03 0.12 22.12
N MET A 292 18.95 -0.40 21.55
CA MET A 292 18.23 0.27 20.47
C MET A 292 17.65 1.62 20.93
N VAL A 293 17.13 1.69 22.15
CA VAL A 293 16.63 2.94 22.75
C VAL A 293 17.78 3.93 22.92
N ARG A 294 18.92 3.52 23.51
CA ARG A 294 20.11 4.39 23.64
C ARG A 294 20.60 4.91 22.29
N ALA A 295 20.71 4.06 21.28
CA ALA A 295 21.11 4.46 19.94
C ALA A 295 20.12 5.46 19.30
N ALA A 296 18.81 5.29 19.55
CA ALA A 296 17.80 6.23 19.08
C ALA A 296 17.93 7.59 19.78
N VAL A 297 18.13 7.62 21.10
CA VAL A 297 18.38 8.85 21.89
C VAL A 297 19.61 9.59 21.36
N GLU A 298 20.73 8.90 21.16
CA GLU A 298 21.94 9.49 20.55
C GLU A 298 21.68 10.01 19.14
N GLY A 299 20.88 9.30 18.34
CA GLY A 299 20.48 9.71 17.00
C GLY A 299 19.65 11.00 16.97
N VAL A 300 18.79 11.20 17.97
CA VAL A 300 18.02 12.43 18.16
C VAL A 300 18.94 13.57 18.63
N ALA A 301 19.81 13.31 19.61
CA ALA A 301 20.73 14.31 20.17
C ALA A 301 21.66 14.93 19.10
N LYS A 302 22.02 14.16 18.06
CA LYS A 302 22.80 14.68 16.90
C LYS A 302 22.05 15.69 16.03
N LYS A 303 20.72 15.73 16.10
CA LYS A 303 19.85 16.52 15.21
C LYS A 303 19.12 17.64 15.94
N LYS A 304 18.80 17.44 17.20
CA LYS A 304 18.00 18.36 18.02
C LYS A 304 18.58 18.40 19.43
N ASP A 305 18.63 19.61 19.98
CA ASP A 305 18.88 19.82 21.40
C ASP A 305 17.53 19.85 22.13
N LEU A 306 17.18 18.73 22.78
CA LEU A 306 15.90 18.56 23.47
C LEU A 306 16.16 18.47 24.97
N PRO A 307 15.63 19.41 25.79
CA PRO A 307 15.96 19.50 27.22
C PRO A 307 15.71 18.22 28.03
N ALA A 308 14.68 17.46 27.65
CA ALA A 308 14.24 16.26 28.38
C ALA A 308 14.83 14.94 27.83
N LEU A 309 15.69 15.01 26.81
CA LEU A 309 16.15 13.82 26.09
C LEU A 309 17.03 12.89 26.94
N GLY A 310 17.79 13.46 27.89
CA GLY A 310 18.68 12.70 28.78
C GLY A 310 17.94 11.83 29.81
N ASP A 311 16.70 12.17 30.12
CA ASP A 311 15.88 11.49 31.14
C ASP A 311 15.07 10.31 30.57
N LEU A 312 15.17 10.11 29.26
CA LEU A 312 14.36 9.16 28.50
C LEU A 312 15.01 7.77 28.47
N GLY A 313 14.24 6.72 28.75
CA GLY A 313 14.79 5.38 28.83
C GLY A 313 13.79 4.27 28.53
N LEU A 314 14.32 3.06 28.35
CA LEU A 314 13.53 1.84 28.35
C LEU A 314 13.13 1.52 29.79
N ARG A 315 11.84 1.34 30.03
CA ARG A 315 11.29 0.88 31.30
C ARG A 315 10.39 -0.32 31.07
N THR A 316 10.29 -1.15 32.08
CA THR A 316 9.41 -2.30 32.08
C THR A 316 8.39 -2.12 33.18
N LEU A 317 7.11 -2.24 32.84
CA LEU A 317 6.01 -2.05 33.78
C LEU A 317 5.20 -3.34 33.88
N ALA A 318 5.04 -3.84 35.11
CA ALA A 318 4.19 -4.97 35.44
C ALA A 318 3.01 -4.49 36.29
N GLU A 319 1.90 -4.11 35.64
CA GLU A 319 0.72 -3.62 36.38
C GLU A 319 -0.11 -4.76 37.00
N GLY A 320 -0.08 -5.94 36.37
CA GLY A 320 -0.84 -7.10 36.84
C GLY A 320 -2.35 -6.91 36.68
N THR A 321 -3.11 -7.29 37.72
CA THR A 321 -4.57 -7.15 37.73
C THR A 321 -4.96 -5.67 37.80
N CYS A 322 -5.69 -5.21 36.79
CA CYS A 322 -6.18 -3.85 36.70
C CYS A 322 -7.68 -3.81 36.45
N VAL A 323 -8.33 -2.72 36.87
CA VAL A 323 -9.69 -2.37 36.46
C VAL A 323 -9.61 -1.22 35.47
N GLN A 324 -10.33 -1.31 34.34
CA GLN A 324 -10.34 -0.25 33.33
C GLN A 324 -11.73 0.04 32.76
N ILE A 325 -11.89 1.26 32.25
CA ILE A 325 -13.08 1.75 31.54
C ILE A 325 -12.68 2.77 30.45
N LEU A 326 -13.47 2.88 29.38
CA LEU A 326 -13.30 3.92 28.37
C LEU A 326 -14.09 5.18 28.74
N HIS A 327 -13.39 6.27 29.03
CA HIS A 327 -13.96 7.60 29.14
C HIS A 327 -14.10 8.26 27.77
N ILE A 328 -15.23 8.94 27.54
CA ILE A 328 -15.48 9.78 26.37
C ILE A 328 -15.87 11.17 26.86
N GLY A 329 -15.02 12.16 26.61
CA GLY A 329 -15.21 13.53 27.11
C GLY A 329 -13.88 14.21 27.43
N SER A 330 -13.94 15.43 27.95
CA SER A 330 -12.74 16.15 28.38
C SER A 330 -12.02 15.40 29.51
N TYR A 331 -10.71 15.56 29.62
CA TYR A 331 -9.94 15.03 30.76
C TYR A 331 -10.41 15.62 32.10
N ASP A 332 -10.92 16.86 32.06
CA ASP A 332 -11.51 17.48 33.25
C ASP A 332 -12.88 16.89 33.65
N ASP A 333 -13.48 16.04 32.82
CA ASP A 333 -14.78 15.40 33.08
C ASP A 333 -14.64 13.97 33.62
N GLU A 334 -13.41 13.52 33.94
CA GLU A 334 -13.14 12.15 34.38
C GLU A 334 -13.50 11.90 35.86
N THR A 335 -13.64 12.96 36.66
CA THR A 335 -13.90 12.90 38.10
C THR A 335 -15.07 12.00 38.50
N PRO A 336 -16.25 12.06 37.86
CA PRO A 336 -17.37 11.18 38.21
C PRO A 336 -17.08 9.69 37.93
N THR A 337 -16.30 9.41 36.89
CA THR A 337 -15.90 8.04 36.54
C THR A 337 -14.93 7.48 37.57
N LEU A 338 -13.94 8.28 37.97
CA LEU A 338 -12.96 7.91 39.00
C LEU A 338 -13.63 7.77 40.38
N ASP A 339 -14.55 8.66 40.74
CA ASP A 339 -15.32 8.55 41.99
C ASP A 339 -16.09 7.22 42.06
N ARG A 340 -16.78 6.87 40.97
CA ARG A 340 -17.48 5.57 40.87
C ARG A 340 -16.52 4.38 40.95
N LEU A 341 -15.33 4.48 40.37
CA LEU A 341 -14.32 3.42 40.47
C LEU A 341 -13.90 3.21 41.93
N HIS A 342 -13.46 4.28 42.60
CA HIS A 342 -12.80 4.18 43.90
C HIS A 342 -13.77 4.01 45.06
N HIS A 343 -14.95 4.64 45.03
CA HIS A 343 -15.88 4.64 46.17
C HIS A 343 -17.04 3.65 46.03
N GLN A 344 -17.22 3.04 44.86
CA GLN A 344 -18.30 2.06 44.64
C GLN A 344 -17.74 0.73 44.12
N TYR A 345 -17.13 0.73 42.94
CA TYR A 345 -16.75 -0.51 42.27
C TYR A 345 -15.68 -1.30 43.03
N LEU A 346 -14.58 -0.66 43.43
CA LEU A 346 -13.49 -1.37 44.13
C LEU A 346 -13.95 -1.97 45.48
N PRO A 347 -14.64 -1.23 46.38
CA PRO A 347 -15.16 -1.80 47.63
C PRO A 347 -16.15 -2.94 47.42
N GLU A 348 -17.09 -2.81 46.48
CA GLU A 348 -18.10 -3.85 46.18
C GLU A 348 -17.47 -5.16 45.70
N HIS A 349 -16.28 -5.10 45.11
CA HIS A 349 -15.57 -6.27 44.57
C HIS A 349 -14.41 -6.74 45.47
N GLY A 350 -14.26 -6.17 46.69
CA GLY A 350 -13.19 -6.56 47.62
C GLY A 350 -11.79 -6.21 47.11
N LEU A 351 -11.67 -5.10 46.39
CA LEU A 351 -10.43 -4.62 45.78
C LEU A 351 -9.97 -3.31 46.41
N THR A 352 -8.65 -3.09 46.41
CA THR A 352 -8.01 -1.83 46.79
C THR A 352 -6.90 -1.46 45.79
N PHE A 353 -6.35 -0.25 45.91
CA PHE A 353 -5.31 0.27 45.02
C PHE A 353 -4.01 -0.55 45.09
N ASN A 354 -3.33 -0.68 43.95
CA ASN A 354 -2.04 -1.36 43.82
C ASN A 354 -1.04 -0.60 42.92
N GLY A 355 -1.05 0.73 42.96
CA GLY A 355 -0.12 1.56 42.21
C GLY A 355 -0.75 2.80 41.60
N ASP A 356 -0.02 3.41 40.67
CA ASP A 356 -0.35 4.67 40.02
C ASP A 356 -1.63 4.57 39.17
N HIS A 357 -2.31 5.71 39.00
CA HIS A 357 -3.42 5.81 38.05
C HIS A 357 -2.85 5.82 36.63
N HIS A 358 -3.42 5.02 35.73
CA HIS A 358 -2.92 4.88 34.37
C HIS A 358 -3.97 5.34 33.35
N GLU A 359 -3.62 6.36 32.56
CA GLU A 359 -4.42 6.87 31.46
C GLU A 359 -3.81 6.50 30.09
N ILE A 360 -4.65 6.08 29.14
CA ILE A 360 -4.24 5.76 27.76
C ILE A 360 -5.01 6.66 26.79
N TYR A 361 -4.31 7.60 26.14
CA TYR A 361 -4.89 8.60 25.24
C TYR A 361 -5.06 8.05 23.83
N LEU A 362 -6.25 7.55 23.51
CA LEU A 362 -6.56 6.97 22.19
C LEU A 362 -6.81 8.04 21.11
N SER A 363 -7.11 9.27 21.52
CA SER A 363 -7.36 10.41 20.65
C SER A 363 -6.22 11.43 20.76
N ASP A 364 -5.89 12.10 19.65
CA ASP A 364 -4.98 13.26 19.66
C ASP A 364 -5.76 14.51 20.07
N ALA A 365 -5.46 15.03 21.26
CA ALA A 365 -6.12 16.21 21.85
C ALA A 365 -5.99 17.47 20.99
N ARG A 366 -4.98 17.57 20.12
CA ARG A 366 -4.78 18.73 19.22
C ARG A 366 -5.71 18.69 18.02
N ARG A 367 -6.30 17.53 17.73
CA ARG A 367 -7.08 17.28 16.51
C ARG A 367 -8.52 16.86 16.77
N THR A 368 -8.86 16.61 18.03
CA THR A 368 -10.14 16.04 18.44
C THR A 368 -10.82 17.00 19.40
N GLU A 369 -12.08 17.32 19.13
CA GLU A 369 -12.88 18.14 20.05
C GLU A 369 -12.96 17.48 21.44
N PRO A 370 -12.89 18.25 22.54
CA PRO A 370 -12.86 17.71 23.90
C PRO A 370 -13.97 16.67 24.20
N ALA A 371 -15.20 16.93 23.76
CA ALA A 371 -16.35 16.02 23.96
C ALA A 371 -16.23 14.67 23.22
N LYS A 372 -15.26 14.51 22.32
CA LYS A 372 -15.02 13.29 21.51
C LYS A 372 -13.69 12.63 21.85
N LEU A 373 -12.94 13.15 22.82
CA LEU A 373 -11.72 12.51 23.29
C LEU A 373 -12.04 11.14 23.89
N LYS A 374 -11.09 10.23 23.74
CA LYS A 374 -11.21 8.85 24.18
C LYS A 374 -9.98 8.51 25.02
N THR A 375 -10.21 8.25 26.29
CA THR A 375 -9.16 7.91 27.26
C THR A 375 -9.56 6.62 27.94
N ILE A 376 -8.68 5.61 27.96
CA ILE A 376 -8.89 4.48 28.86
C ILE A 376 -8.33 4.90 30.22
N LEU A 377 -9.19 4.84 31.23
CA LEU A 377 -8.81 5.01 32.63
C LEU A 377 -8.58 3.62 33.20
N ARG A 378 -7.40 3.39 33.75
CA ARG A 378 -6.99 2.10 34.31
C ARG A 378 -6.40 2.30 35.70
N GLN A 379 -6.80 1.44 36.62
CA GLN A 379 -6.29 1.40 37.98
C GLN A 379 -5.75 0.00 38.29
N PRO A 380 -4.46 -0.16 38.61
CA PRO A 380 -3.93 -1.37 39.23
C PRO A 380 -4.59 -1.65 40.57
N VAL A 381 -4.98 -2.91 40.80
CA VAL A 381 -5.73 -3.33 41.99
C VAL A 381 -5.15 -4.59 42.62
N LYS A 382 -5.48 -4.80 43.89
CA LYS A 382 -5.21 -6.04 44.62
C LYS A 382 -6.38 -6.36 45.56
N PRO A 383 -6.55 -7.63 46.00
CA PRO A 383 -7.52 -7.96 47.04
C PRO A 383 -7.29 -7.14 48.32
N THR A 384 -8.37 -6.70 48.94
CA THR A 384 -8.38 -5.94 50.21
C THR A 384 -7.95 -6.78 51.40
#